data_AF-A0A524GCR2-F1
#
_entry.id   AF-A0A524GCR2-F1
#
_cell.length_a   1.000
_cell.length_b   1.000
_cell.length_c   1.000
_cell.angle_alpha   90.00
_cell.angle_beta   90.00
_cell.angle_gamma   90.00
#
_symmetry.space_group_name_H-M   'P 1'
#
loop_
_entity.id
_entity.type
_entity.pdbx_description
1 polymer ?
#
loop_
_entity_poly.entity_id
_entity_poly.type
_entity_poly.pdbx_seq_one_letter_code
_entity_poly.pdbx_strand_id
1 'polypeptide(L)'
;MKFDYQGRTKEGELRAGRAEASSKEAVVAILQKNGLYVTFLEETSDSFFNKGINILQRISAKDLVMFSRQLAIMFRSEIPLVEALRTLGNQVKKP
;
A
#
# COMPACT_ATOMS: atom_id res chain seq x y z
N MET A 1 -4.13 20.72 -10.32
CA MET A 1 -3.61 20.56 -8.94
C MET A 1 -4.14 19.24 -8.41
N LYS A 2 -3.31 18.48 -7.67
CA LYS A 2 -3.71 17.19 -7.10
C LYS A 2 -4.12 17.40 -5.65
N PHE A 3 -5.17 16.71 -5.21
CA PHE A 3 -5.69 16.81 -3.86
C PHE A 3 -5.93 15.42 -3.30
N ASP A 4 -5.45 15.17 -2.10
CA ASP A 4 -5.81 13.98 -1.32
C ASP A 4 -7.11 14.31 -0.57
N TYR A 5 -8.09 13.41 -0.67
CA TYR A 5 -9.40 13.59 -0.06
C TYR A 5 -9.78 12.37 0.78
N GLN A 6 -10.54 12.62 1.83
CA GLN A 6 -11.31 11.62 2.56
C GLN A 6 -12.74 12.12 2.67
N GLY A 7 -13.69 11.23 2.46
CA GLY A 7 -15.10 11.54 2.59
C GLY A 7 -15.92 10.32 2.94
N ARG A 8 -17.20 10.56 3.21
CA ARG A 8 -18.17 9.54 3.56
C ARG A 8 -19.28 9.48 2.53
N THR A 9 -19.70 8.28 2.15
CA THR A 9 -20.90 8.12 1.32
C THR A 9 -22.16 8.31 2.18
N LYS A 10 -23.34 8.38 1.54
CA LYS A 10 -24.63 8.44 2.26
C LYS A 10 -24.86 7.22 3.14
N GLU A 11 -24.31 6.08 2.75
CA GLU A 11 -24.38 4.79 3.44
C GLU A 11 -23.38 4.69 4.61
N GLY A 12 -22.55 5.72 4.81
CA GLY A 12 -21.60 5.76 5.91
C GLY A 12 -20.25 5.11 5.61
N GLU A 13 -19.98 4.72 4.36
CA GLU A 13 -18.67 4.17 3.96
C GLU A 13 -17.63 5.27 3.87
N LEU A 14 -16.45 5.06 4.47
CA LEU A 14 -15.31 5.95 4.29
C LEU A 14 -14.63 5.65 2.96
N ARG A 15 -14.45 6.69 2.14
CA ARG A 15 -13.69 6.62 0.89
C ARG A 15 -12.60 7.67 0.90
N ALA A 16 -11.37 7.23 0.65
CA ALA A 16 -10.21 8.09 0.51
C ALA A 16 -9.57 7.87 -0.85
N GLY A 17 -8.97 8.91 -1.41
CA GLY A 17 -8.35 8.85 -2.72
C GLY A 17 -7.69 10.17 -3.11
N ARG A 18 -7.29 10.25 -4.38
CA ARG A 18 -6.71 11.45 -4.96
C ARG A 18 -7.57 11.95 -6.10
N ALA A 19 -7.84 13.24 -6.12
CA ALA A 19 -8.60 13.89 -7.18
C ALA A 19 -7.76 15.02 -7.80
N GLU A 20 -7.96 15.27 -9.08
CA GLU A 20 -7.28 16.35 -9.80
C GLU A 20 -8.31 17.36 -10.29
N ALA A 21 -8.08 18.63 -9.97
CA ALA A 21 -8.92 19.73 -10.46
C ALA A 21 -8.15 21.06 -10.51
N SER A 22 -8.82 22.08 -11.04
CA SER A 22 -8.31 23.45 -11.16
C SER A 22 -8.30 24.23 -9.84
N SER A 23 -9.11 23.85 -8.85
CA SER A 23 -9.14 24.46 -7.51
C SER A 23 -9.72 23.50 -6.47
N LYS A 24 -9.60 23.87 -5.19
CA LYS A 24 -10.16 23.09 -4.06
C LYS A 24 -11.68 22.97 -4.17
N GLU A 25 -12.36 24.06 -4.54
CA GLU A 25 -13.81 24.13 -4.73
C GLU A 25 -14.26 23.20 -5.87
N ALA A 26 -13.47 23.14 -6.95
CA ALA A 26 -13.73 22.24 -8.06
C ALA A 26 -13.66 20.76 -7.64
N VAL A 27 -12.71 20.37 -6.77
CA VAL A 27 -12.67 19.01 -6.21
C VAL A 27 -13.88 18.72 -5.33
N VAL A 28 -14.27 19.65 -4.45
CA VAL A 28 -15.44 19.47 -3.59
C VAL A 28 -16.69 19.24 -4.42
N ALA A 29 -16.90 20.04 -5.47
CA ALA A 29 -18.05 19.89 -6.36
C ALA A 29 -18.06 18.52 -7.07
N ILE A 30 -16.90 18.05 -7.54
CA ILE A 30 -16.76 16.72 -8.15
C ILE A 30 -17.10 15.62 -7.13
N LEU A 31 -16.56 15.68 -5.92
CA LEU A 31 -16.78 14.66 -4.89
C LEU A 31 -18.23 14.62 -4.41
N GLN A 32 -18.86 15.78 -4.22
CA GLN A 32 -20.28 15.88 -3.87
C GLN A 32 -21.19 15.36 -4.98
N LYS A 33 -20.89 15.65 -6.26
CA LYS A 33 -21.61 15.10 -7.41
C LYS A 33 -21.55 13.56 -7.46
N ASN A 34 -20.44 12.99 -7.00
CA ASN A 34 -20.26 11.54 -6.87
C ASN A 34 -20.85 10.97 -5.56
N GLY A 35 -21.67 11.73 -4.83
CA GLY A 35 -22.35 11.28 -3.61
C GLY A 35 -21.44 11.18 -2.39
N LEU A 36 -20.28 11.84 -2.40
CA LEU A 36 -19.32 11.83 -1.31
C LEU A 36 -19.38 13.13 -0.51
N TYR A 37 -19.58 13.02 0.80
CA TYR A 37 -19.43 14.12 1.74
C TYR A 37 -17.98 14.23 2.16
N VAL A 38 -17.30 15.28 1.73
CA VAL A 38 -15.88 15.50 2.00
C VAL A 38 -15.66 15.84 3.48
N THR A 39 -14.90 15.03 4.18
CA THR A 39 -14.51 15.25 5.59
C THR A 39 -13.09 15.78 5.72
N PHE A 40 -12.25 15.54 4.71
CA PHE A 40 -10.87 16.01 4.63
C PHE A 40 -10.51 16.29 3.17
N LEU A 41 -9.81 17.40 2.93
CA LEU A 41 -9.33 17.78 1.61
C LEU A 41 -8.07 18.64 1.74
N GLU A 42 -6.96 18.11 1.26
CA GLU A 42 -5.65 18.76 1.29
C GLU A 42 -5.03 18.74 -0.10
N GLU A 43 -4.37 19.84 -0.48
CA GLU A 43 -3.61 19.89 -1.73
C GLU A 43 -2.38 18.99 -1.57
N THR A 44 -2.25 17.99 -2.44
CA THR A 44 -1.07 17.16 -2.51
C THR A 44 0.06 18.02 -3.10
N SER A 45 0.82 18.67 -2.21
CA SER A 45 2.20 19.02 -2.57
C SER A 45 2.92 17.70 -2.87
N ASP A 46 3.77 17.66 -3.91
CA ASP A 46 4.68 16.54 -4.17
C ASP A 46 5.77 16.46 -3.07
N SER A 47 5.40 16.65 -1.81
CA SER A 47 6.23 16.38 -0.67
C SER A 47 6.42 14.87 -0.59
N PHE A 48 7.69 14.46 -0.61
CA PHE A 48 8.16 13.08 -0.48
C PHE A 48 7.54 12.33 0.72
N PHE A 49 6.93 13.04 1.69
CA PHE A 49 6.20 12.50 2.83
C PHE A 49 4.88 11.79 2.48
N ASN A 50 4.18 12.17 1.41
CA ASN A 50 2.87 11.57 1.03
C ASN A 50 2.98 10.41 0.03
N LYS A 51 4.21 10.05 -0.39
CA LYS A 51 4.47 8.73 -0.98
C LYS A 51 4.37 7.74 0.17
N GLY A 52 3.16 7.18 0.32
CA GLY A 52 2.76 6.23 1.34
C GLY A 52 3.93 5.45 1.90
N ILE A 53 4.08 5.57 3.21
CA ILE A 53 5.00 4.83 4.06
C ILE A 53 5.13 3.37 3.55
N ASN A 54 6.09 3.13 2.65
CA ASN A 54 6.49 1.79 2.19
C ASN A 54 7.18 0.99 3.31
N ILE A 55 7.18 1.52 4.54
CA ILE A 55 7.64 0.82 5.75
C ILE A 55 6.74 -0.39 6.03
N LEU A 56 5.46 -0.37 5.63
CA LEU A 56 4.56 -1.53 5.73
C LEU A 56 4.86 -2.64 4.70
N GLN A 57 5.59 -2.33 3.63
CA GLN A 57 6.02 -3.33 2.64
C GLN A 57 7.47 -3.80 2.84
N ARG A 58 8.15 -3.31 3.89
CA ARG A 58 9.54 -3.69 4.16
C ARG A 58 9.58 -5.09 4.78
N ILE A 59 10.41 -5.97 4.20
CA ILE A 59 10.70 -7.30 4.77
C ILE A 59 11.38 -7.08 6.13
N SER A 60 10.87 -7.70 7.19
CA SER A 60 11.48 -7.56 8.51
C SER A 60 12.86 -8.24 8.53
N ALA A 61 13.77 -7.74 9.38
CA ALA A 61 15.08 -8.39 9.54
C ALA A 61 14.93 -9.86 10.00
N LYS A 62 13.91 -10.16 10.80
CA LYS A 62 13.56 -11.53 11.21
C LYS A 62 13.22 -12.41 10.01
N ASP A 63 12.38 -11.94 9.11
CA ASP A 63 11.97 -12.71 7.92
C ASP A 63 13.17 -12.98 7.01
N LEU A 64 14.06 -11.99 6.85
CA LEU A 64 15.29 -12.15 6.06
C LEU A 64 16.22 -13.21 6.68
N VAL A 65 16.40 -13.19 8.01
CA VAL A 65 17.21 -14.19 8.73
C VAL A 65 16.61 -15.59 8.61
N MET A 66 15.29 -15.73 8.76
CA MET A 66 14.60 -17.01 8.65
C MET A 66 14.69 -17.58 7.24
N PHE A 67 14.43 -16.74 6.22
CA PHE A 67 14.60 -17.11 4.81
C PHE A 67 16.02 -17.60 4.52
N SER A 68 17.03 -16.83 4.94
CA SER A 68 18.44 -17.15 4.68
C SER A 68 18.87 -18.46 5.36
N ARG A 69 18.40 -18.71 6.59
CA ARG A 69 18.66 -19.96 7.32
C ARG A 69 18.05 -21.16 6.62
N GLN A 70 16.78 -21.07 6.22
CA GLN A 70 16.09 -22.17 5.57
C GLN A 70 16.69 -22.46 4.19
N LEU A 71 17.01 -21.42 3.43
CA LEU A 71 17.71 -21.57 2.15
C LEU A 71 19.06 -22.29 2.33
N ALA A 72 19.85 -21.92 3.34
CA ALA A 72 21.12 -22.57 3.63
C ALA A 72 20.97 -24.06 4.01
N ILE A 73 19.89 -24.45 4.69
CA ILE A 73 19.59 -25.85 4.99
C ILE A 73 19.27 -26.61 3.69
N MET A 74 18.39 -26.05 2.84
CA MET A 74 18.02 -26.66 1.56
C MET A 74 19.26 -26.88 0.66
N PHE A 75 20.17 -25.90 0.61
CA PHE A 75 21.44 -26.04 -0.11
C PHE A 75 22.33 -27.15 0.46
N ARG A 76 22.45 -27.28 1.79
CA ARG A 76 23.20 -28.37 2.42
C ARG A 76 22.58 -29.73 2.20
N SER A 77 21.27 -29.79 1.98
CA SER A 77 20.52 -31.00 1.62
C SER A 77 20.54 -31.27 0.11
N GLU A 78 21.34 -30.54 -0.67
CA GLU A 78 21.48 -30.71 -2.12
C GLU A 78 20.14 -30.53 -2.89
N ILE A 79 19.20 -29.80 -2.30
CA ILE A 79 17.92 -29.52 -2.93
C ILE A 79 18.15 -28.51 -4.07
N PRO A 80 17.65 -28.78 -5.29
CA PRO A 80 17.79 -27.86 -6.41
C PRO A 80 17.27 -26.47 -6.08
N LEU A 81 18.01 -25.43 -6.47
CA LEU A 81 17.68 -24.04 -6.14
C LEU A 81 16.25 -23.64 -6.52
N VAL A 82 15.78 -24.08 -7.70
CA VAL A 82 14.42 -23.81 -8.19
C VAL A 82 13.36 -24.39 -7.24
N GLU A 83 13.59 -25.59 -6.72
CA GLU A 83 12.69 -26.27 -5.79
C GLU A 83 12.76 -25.67 -4.38
N ALA A 84 13.97 -25.31 -3.93
CA ALA A 84 14.17 -24.60 -2.66
C ALA A 84 13.40 -23.27 -2.65
N LEU A 85 13.50 -22.46 -3.71
CA LEU A 85 12.79 -21.19 -3.82
C LEU A 85 11.27 -21.37 -3.91
N ARG A 86 10.79 -22.38 -4.66
CA ARG A 86 9.36 -22.72 -4.72
C ARG A 86 8.82 -23.12 -3.36
N THR A 87 9.56 -23.96 -2.64
CA THR A 87 9.19 -24.45 -1.31
C THR A 87 9.13 -23.31 -0.29
N LEU A 88 10.14 -22.45 -0.26
CA LEU A 88 10.19 -21.28 0.63
C LEU A 88 9.08 -20.27 0.31
N GLY A 89 8.84 -20.00 -0.98
CA GLY A 89 7.76 -19.10 -1.41
C GLY A 89 6.36 -19.57 -0.98
N ASN A 90 6.12 -20.89 -0.98
CA ASN A 90 4.86 -21.46 -0.52
C ASN A 90 4.71 -21.44 1.02
N GLN A 91 5.82 -21.50 1.76
CA GLN A 91 5.83 -21.47 3.22
C GLN A 91 5.64 -20.05 3.79
N VAL A 92 6.09 -19.02 3.08
CA VAL A 92 5.90 -17.63 3.49
C VAL A 92 4.51 -17.13 3.06
N LYS A 93 3.47 -17.48 3.82
CA LYS A 93 2.19 -16.77 3.75
C LYS A 93 2.30 -15.47 4.55
N LYS A 94 2.38 -14.33 3.84
CA LYS A 94 2.08 -13.02 4.43
C LYS A 94 0.55 -12.90 4.59
N PRO A 95 0.00 -12.59 5.78
CA PRO A 95 -1.32 -11.99 5.88
C PRO A 95 -1.32 -10.56 5.32
#